data_AF-A0A068A146-F1
#
_entry.id   AF-A0A068A146-F1
#
_cell.length_a   1.000
_cell.length_b   1.000
_cell.length_c   1.000
_cell.angle_alpha   90.00
_cell.angle_beta   90.00
_cell.angle_gamma   90.00
#
_symmetry.space_group_name_H-M   'P 1'
#
loop_
_entity.id
_entity.type
_entity.pdbx_description
1 polymer ?
#
loop_
_entity_poly.entity_id
_entity_poly.type
_entity_poly.pdbx_seq_one_letter_code
_entity_poly.pdbx_strand_id
1 'polypeptide(L)'
;FWGATVITNLLSAIPSLGIKIVTWIWGGFAVDNATLTRFYTFHFLLPFIILMMTMIHLLFLHQTGSNNPLGMNSNLDKIPFHPFFTFKDLIGFIILLFFLTILTLTNPYLLGDPDNFIPANPLVTPVHIQPEWYFLFAYAILRSIPNKLGGVIALVMSILILIILPFTFNKKIQGIQFYPINQILFWSMVTIIILLT
;
A
#
# COMPACT_ATOMS: atom_id res chain seq x y z
N PHE A 1 3.66 19.16 -1.53
CA PHE A 1 4.58 19.61 -2.60
C PHE A 1 5.85 18.77 -2.65
N TRP A 2 6.68 18.81 -1.60
CA TRP A 2 7.98 18.12 -1.61
C TRP A 2 7.90 16.60 -1.79
N GLY A 3 6.92 15.93 -1.18
CA GLY A 3 6.66 14.51 -1.43
C GLY A 3 6.41 14.22 -2.91
N ALA A 4 5.58 15.02 -3.59
CA ALA A 4 5.33 14.89 -5.03
C ALA A 4 6.62 15.09 -5.83
N THR A 5 7.42 16.11 -5.51
CA THR A 5 8.70 16.38 -6.16
C THR A 5 9.66 15.20 -6.04
N VAL A 6 9.84 14.66 -4.83
CA VAL A 6 10.76 13.54 -4.58
C VAL A 6 10.28 12.26 -5.26
N ILE A 7 9.02 11.85 -5.04
CA ILE A 7 8.46 10.57 -5.53
C ILE A 7 8.45 10.54 -7.05
N THR A 8 7.94 11.57 -7.71
CA THR A 8 7.91 11.60 -9.18
C THR A 8 9.31 11.66 -9.78
N ASN A 9 10.24 12.37 -9.13
CA ASN A 9 11.63 12.43 -9.59
C ASN A 9 12.38 11.09 -9.45
N LEU A 10 11.86 10.09 -8.73
CA LEU A 10 12.41 8.73 -8.76
C LEU A 10 12.40 8.15 -10.18
N LEU A 11 11.42 8.51 -11.01
CA LEU A 11 11.33 8.07 -12.41
C LEU A 11 12.48 8.59 -13.28
N SER A 12 13.15 9.67 -12.88
CA SER A 12 14.36 10.14 -13.57
C SER A 12 15.53 9.15 -13.50
N ALA A 13 15.45 8.13 -12.62
CA ALA A 13 16.43 7.06 -12.56
C ALA A 13 16.38 6.13 -13.79
N ILE A 14 15.28 6.12 -14.56
CA ILE A 14 15.14 5.29 -15.76
C ILE A 14 16.14 5.79 -16.82
N PRO A 15 17.08 4.95 -17.30
CA PRO A 15 18.05 5.34 -18.31
C PRO A 15 17.38 5.87 -19.58
N SER A 16 17.95 6.91 -20.18
CA SER A 16 17.51 7.57 -21.43
C SER A 16 16.14 8.27 -21.43
N LEU A 17 15.11 7.72 -20.78
CA LEU A 17 13.73 8.22 -20.83
C LEU A 17 13.29 8.94 -19.56
N GLY A 18 13.96 8.73 -18.43
CA GLY A 18 13.48 9.15 -17.12
C GLY A 18 13.16 10.65 -17.01
N ILE A 19 14.05 11.52 -17.48
CA ILE A 19 13.84 12.97 -17.44
C ILE A 19 12.60 13.39 -18.26
N LYS A 20 12.42 12.80 -19.45
CA LYS A 20 11.25 13.09 -20.31
C LYS A 20 9.94 12.64 -19.65
N ILE A 21 9.95 11.51 -18.95
CA ILE A 21 8.79 11.00 -18.21
C ILE A 21 8.44 11.96 -17.07
N VAL A 22 9.43 12.40 -16.29
CA VAL A 22 9.22 13.33 -15.16
C VAL A 22 8.62 14.65 -15.62
N THR A 23 9.20 15.30 -16.64
CA THR A 23 8.67 16.57 -17.15
C THR A 23 7.31 16.41 -17.82
N TRP A 24 7.04 15.26 -18.44
CA TRP A 24 5.72 14.93 -18.98
C TRP A 24 4.67 14.75 -17.88
N ILE A 25 5.01 14.10 -16.76
CA ILE A 25 4.13 13.97 -15.59
C ILE A 25 3.84 15.34 -14.98
N TRP A 26 4.87 16.17 -14.81
CA TRP A 26 4.72 17.52 -14.26
C TRP A 26 3.97 18.47 -15.20
N GLY A 27 4.02 18.24 -16.52
CA GLY A 27 3.52 19.21 -17.49
C GLY A 27 4.34 20.50 -17.49
N GLY A 28 5.63 20.41 -17.12
CA GLY A 28 6.54 21.53 -16.91
C GLY A 28 7.89 21.07 -16.38
N PHE A 29 8.70 22.01 -15.90
CA PHE A 29 10.05 21.74 -15.37
C PHE A 29 10.11 21.49 -13.86
N ALA A 30 9.01 21.74 -13.15
CA ALA A 30 8.85 21.50 -11.72
C ALA A 30 7.40 21.12 -11.43
N VAL A 31 7.14 20.65 -10.20
CA VAL A 31 5.77 20.48 -9.70
C VAL A 31 5.13 21.87 -9.61
N ASP A 32 4.01 22.07 -10.29
CA ASP A 32 3.28 23.34 -10.32
C ASP A 32 1.77 23.10 -10.56
N ASN A 33 1.01 24.15 -10.90
CA ASN A 33 -0.44 24.11 -11.11
C ASN A 33 -0.89 23.04 -12.14
N ALA A 34 -0.12 22.86 -13.22
CA ALA A 34 -0.39 21.80 -14.20
C ALA A 34 -0.32 20.39 -13.57
N THR A 35 0.65 20.16 -12.68
CA THR A 35 0.76 18.91 -11.92
C THR A 35 -0.43 18.74 -10.97
N LEU A 36 -0.78 19.79 -10.21
CA LEU A 36 -1.84 19.73 -9.21
C LEU A 36 -3.21 19.42 -9.82
N THR A 37 -3.58 20.11 -10.91
CA THR A 37 -4.85 19.89 -11.61
C THR A 37 -4.98 18.47 -12.18
N ARG A 38 -3.89 17.93 -12.74
CA ARG A 38 -3.84 16.54 -13.21
C ARG A 38 -3.90 15.54 -12.06
N PHE A 39 -3.16 15.78 -10.99
CA PHE A 39 -3.15 14.91 -9.82
C PHE A 39 -4.53 14.83 -9.16
N TYR A 40 -5.25 15.96 -9.08
CA TYR A 40 -6.64 15.97 -8.65
C TYR A 40 -7.53 15.11 -9.55
N THR A 41 -7.39 15.27 -10.87
CA THR A 41 -8.17 14.49 -11.86
C THR A 41 -7.89 12.99 -11.74
N PHE A 42 -6.62 12.58 -11.61
CA PHE A 42 -6.27 11.18 -11.40
C PHE A 42 -6.73 10.66 -10.04
N HIS A 43 -6.59 11.44 -8.98
CA HIS A 43 -7.06 11.09 -7.65
C HIS A 43 -8.57 10.87 -7.62
N PHE A 44 -9.34 11.65 -8.38
CA PHE A 44 -10.77 11.44 -8.54
C PHE A 44 -11.09 10.16 -9.34
N LEU A 45 -10.35 9.89 -10.41
CA LEU A 45 -10.61 8.74 -11.29
C LEU A 45 -10.20 7.39 -10.69
N LEU A 46 -9.05 7.33 -10.01
CA LEU A 46 -8.46 6.08 -9.52
C LEU A 46 -9.36 5.28 -8.58
N PRO A 47 -10.12 5.87 -7.64
CA PRO A 47 -11.09 5.15 -6.82
C PRO A 47 -12.12 4.35 -7.63
N PHE A 48 -12.59 4.86 -8.77
CA PHE A 48 -13.52 4.14 -9.64
C PHE A 48 -12.86 2.97 -10.38
N ILE A 49 -11.59 3.13 -10.76
CA ILE A 49 -10.80 2.03 -11.31
C ILE A 49 -10.59 0.95 -10.23
N ILE A 50 -10.28 1.34 -9.00
CA ILE A 50 -10.16 0.41 -7.87
C ILE A 50 -11.49 -0.32 -7.64
N LEU A 51 -12.63 0.37 -7.66
CA LEU A 51 -13.95 -0.26 -7.56
C LEU A 51 -14.19 -1.30 -8.67
N MET A 52 -13.79 -1.02 -9.90
CA MET A 52 -13.90 -2.02 -10.98
C MET A 52 -12.97 -3.22 -10.73
N MET A 53 -11.74 -2.97 -10.27
CA MET A 53 -10.80 -4.04 -9.92
C MET A 53 -11.27 -4.88 -8.72
N THR A 54 -11.96 -4.29 -7.73
CA THR A 54 -12.54 -5.06 -6.62
C THR A 54 -13.67 -5.96 -7.08
N MET A 55 -14.50 -5.54 -8.05
CA MET A 55 -15.52 -6.41 -8.65
C MET A 55 -14.92 -7.59 -9.41
N ILE A 56 -13.85 -7.36 -10.18
CA ILE A 56 -13.10 -8.43 -10.86
C ILE A 56 -12.47 -9.38 -9.83
N HIS A 57 -11.89 -8.84 -8.75
CA HIS A 57 -11.34 -9.64 -7.65
C HIS A 57 -12.41 -10.55 -7.02
N LEU A 58 -13.59 -10.01 -6.71
CA LEU A 58 -14.71 -10.78 -6.14
C LEU A 58 -15.25 -11.83 -7.11
N LEU A 59 -15.29 -11.53 -8.42
CA LEU A 59 -15.68 -12.51 -9.44
C LEU A 59 -14.77 -13.74 -9.41
N PHE A 60 -13.45 -13.55 -9.39
CA PHE A 60 -12.51 -14.66 -9.29
C PHE A 60 -12.59 -15.39 -7.96
N LEU A 61 -12.79 -14.67 -6.85
CA LEU A 61 -13.02 -15.29 -5.55
C LEU A 61 -14.27 -16.18 -5.56
N HIS A 62 -15.35 -15.76 -6.22
CA HIS A 62 -16.60 -16.54 -6.30
C HIS A 62 -16.47 -17.81 -7.16
N GLN A 63 -15.50 -17.90 -8.06
CA GLN A 63 -15.26 -19.12 -8.85
C GLN A 63 -14.72 -20.26 -7.97
N THR A 64 -13.88 -19.96 -6.98
CA THR A 64 -13.29 -20.96 -6.10
C THR A 64 -13.93 -21.03 -4.71
N GLY A 65 -14.57 -19.95 -4.28
CA GLY A 65 -14.95 -19.71 -2.89
C GLY A 65 -13.77 -19.32 -1.99
N SER A 66 -14.08 -18.94 -0.75
CA SER A 66 -13.09 -18.57 0.26
C SER A 66 -12.30 -19.78 0.77
N ASN A 67 -11.02 -19.56 1.05
CA ASN A 67 -10.21 -20.51 1.82
C ASN A 67 -10.59 -20.46 3.33
N ASN A 68 -10.09 -21.40 4.12
CA ASN A 68 -10.31 -21.50 5.57
C ASN A 68 -8.99 -21.70 6.33
N PRO A 69 -8.98 -21.51 7.67
CA PRO A 69 -7.76 -21.61 8.47
C PRO A 69 -7.06 -22.96 8.46
N LEU A 70 -7.70 -24.06 8.02
CA LEU A 70 -7.04 -25.36 7.92
C LEU A 70 -6.35 -25.56 6.55
N GLY A 71 -6.66 -24.71 5.56
CA GLY A 71 -6.14 -24.86 4.20
C GLY A 71 -6.62 -26.12 3.48
N MET A 72 -7.76 -26.67 3.92
CA MET A 72 -8.38 -27.89 3.39
C MET A 72 -9.65 -27.55 2.62
N ASN A 73 -10.20 -28.49 1.85
CA ASN A 73 -11.48 -28.26 1.16
C ASN A 73 -12.63 -28.11 2.17
N SER A 74 -13.33 -26.97 2.16
CA SER A 74 -14.46 -26.66 3.05
C SER A 74 -15.82 -27.12 2.52
N ASN A 75 -15.90 -27.75 1.34
CA ASN A 75 -17.19 -28.12 0.71
C ASN A 75 -18.08 -29.02 1.58
N LEU A 76 -17.50 -29.80 2.50
CA LEU A 76 -18.25 -30.70 3.38
C LEU A 76 -19.02 -29.96 4.49
N ASP A 77 -18.64 -28.72 4.80
CA ASP A 77 -19.19 -27.96 5.93
C ASP A 77 -19.37 -26.48 5.56
N LYS A 78 -20.10 -26.24 4.47
CA LYS A 78 -20.47 -24.88 4.04
C LYS A 78 -21.73 -24.41 4.76
N ILE A 79 -21.66 -23.19 5.28
CA ILE A 79 -22.82 -22.46 5.81
C ILE A 79 -23.19 -21.29 4.88
N PRO A 80 -24.46 -20.87 4.83
CA PRO A 80 -24.87 -19.72 4.03
C PRO A 80 -24.22 -18.43 4.55
N PHE A 81 -23.99 -17.46 3.65
CA PHE A 81 -23.37 -16.19 4.02
C PHE A 81 -24.26 -15.39 5.00
N HIS A 82 -25.55 -15.30 4.71
CA HIS A 82 -26.56 -14.77 5.63
C HIS A 82 -27.22 -15.93 6.40
N PRO A 83 -27.40 -15.83 7.74
CA PRO A 83 -27.12 -14.68 8.61
C PRO A 83 -25.70 -14.61 9.16
N PHE A 84 -24.92 -15.68 9.06
CA PHE A 84 -23.69 -15.89 9.82
C PHE A 84 -22.62 -14.83 9.56
N PHE A 85 -22.17 -14.70 8.31
CA PHE A 85 -21.13 -13.74 7.95
C PHE A 85 -21.67 -12.31 7.88
N THR A 86 -22.95 -12.10 7.55
CA THR A 86 -23.55 -10.76 7.60
C THR A 86 -23.50 -10.14 8.99
N PHE A 87 -23.84 -10.88 10.05
CA PHE A 87 -23.76 -10.35 11.41
C PHE A 87 -22.32 -10.23 11.91
N LYS A 88 -21.45 -11.19 11.54
CA LYS A 88 -20.02 -11.11 11.86
C LYS A 88 -19.37 -9.85 11.25
N ASP A 89 -19.66 -9.57 9.98
CA ASP A 89 -19.11 -8.41 9.27
C ASP A 89 -19.69 -7.11 9.82
N LEU A 90 -20.97 -7.09 10.22
CA LEU A 90 -21.58 -5.94 10.89
C LEU A 90 -20.85 -5.57 12.19
N ILE A 91 -20.47 -6.56 13.01
CA ILE A 91 -19.67 -6.33 14.22
C ILE A 91 -18.30 -5.74 13.83
N GLY A 92 -17.65 -6.27 12.81
CA GLY A 92 -16.39 -5.73 12.29
C GLY A 92 -16.51 -4.27 11.85
N PHE A 93 -17.60 -3.91 11.16
CA PHE A 93 -17.88 -2.55 10.72
C PHE A 93 -18.12 -1.60 11.91
N ILE A 94 -18.84 -2.05 12.94
CA ILE A 94 -19.05 -1.28 14.17
C ILE A 94 -17.71 -0.97 14.84
N ILE A 95 -16.82 -1.96 14.94
CA ILE A 95 -15.48 -1.78 15.54
C ILE A 95 -14.63 -0.81 14.71
N LEU A 96 -14.64 -0.93 13.37
CA LEU A 96 -13.93 -0.01 12.48
C LEU A 96 -14.42 1.43 12.65
N LEU A 97 -15.74 1.65 12.62
CA LEU A 97 -16.33 2.98 12.82
C LEU A 97 -16.04 3.53 14.21
N PHE A 98 -16.03 2.69 15.25
CA PHE A 98 -15.69 3.11 16.60
C PHE A 98 -14.26 3.68 16.67
N PHE A 99 -13.27 2.97 16.12
CA PHE A 99 -11.89 3.50 16.10
C PHE A 99 -11.74 4.74 15.21
N LEU A 100 -12.37 4.77 14.04
CA LEU A 100 -12.32 5.92 13.15
C LEU A 100 -12.94 7.16 13.80
N THR A 101 -14.11 7.02 14.44
CA THR A 101 -14.77 8.12 15.14
C THR A 101 -13.95 8.62 16.31
N ILE A 102 -13.37 7.74 17.13
CA ILE A 102 -12.44 8.15 18.19
C ILE A 102 -11.27 8.94 17.63
N LEU A 103 -10.58 8.43 16.60
CA LEU A 103 -9.45 9.13 15.99
C LEU A 103 -9.86 10.52 15.50
N THR A 104 -10.95 10.61 14.73
CA THR A 104 -11.42 11.88 14.13
C THR A 104 -11.90 12.90 15.17
N LEU A 105 -12.54 12.47 16.25
CA LEU A 105 -13.13 13.37 17.24
C LEU A 105 -12.16 13.75 18.36
N THR A 106 -11.24 12.86 18.74
CA THR A 106 -10.31 13.10 19.86
C THR A 106 -8.94 13.60 19.43
N ASN A 107 -8.38 13.08 18.33
CA ASN A 107 -7.06 13.46 17.84
C ASN A 107 -6.94 13.31 16.31
N PRO A 108 -7.61 14.17 15.53
CA PRO A 108 -7.70 14.03 14.07
C PRO A 108 -6.35 14.13 13.36
N TYR A 109 -5.34 14.73 14.00
CA TYR A 109 -4.02 14.95 13.43
C TYR A 109 -2.97 13.96 13.94
N LEU A 110 -3.34 12.96 14.75
CA LEU A 110 -2.41 11.97 15.31
C LEU A 110 -1.56 11.25 14.26
N LEU A 111 -2.15 10.97 13.08
CA LEU A 111 -1.49 10.25 11.99
C LEU A 111 -0.99 11.17 10.86
N GLY A 112 -1.09 12.49 11.05
CA GLY A 112 -0.68 13.50 10.07
C GLY A 112 0.67 14.14 10.41
N ASP A 113 1.26 14.81 9.43
CA ASP A 113 2.50 15.56 9.60
C ASP A 113 2.19 17.07 9.75
N PRO A 114 2.67 17.76 10.81
CA PRO A 114 2.40 19.18 11.02
C PRO A 114 2.91 20.08 9.89
N ASP A 115 3.93 19.67 9.14
CA ASP A 115 4.47 20.46 8.02
C ASP A 115 3.45 20.64 6.89
N ASN A 116 2.44 19.76 6.79
CA ASN A 116 1.37 19.88 5.80
C ASN A 116 0.36 21.00 6.10
N PHE A 117 0.43 21.65 7.27
CA PHE A 117 -0.33 22.87 7.54
C PHE A 117 0.37 24.14 7.04
N ILE A 118 1.63 24.04 6.61
CA ILE A 118 2.38 25.16 6.05
C ILE A 118 2.15 25.16 4.53
N PRO A 119 1.70 26.28 3.94
CA PRO A 119 1.57 26.40 2.50
C PRO A 119 2.89 26.07 1.78
N ALA A 120 2.79 25.36 0.66
CA ALA A 120 3.96 24.91 -0.08
C ALA A 120 4.84 26.09 -0.53
N ASN A 121 6.13 26.02 -0.20
CA ASN A 121 7.14 26.96 -0.69
C ASN A 121 8.18 26.19 -1.53
N PRO A 122 8.24 26.40 -2.86
CA PRO A 122 9.20 25.73 -3.73
C PRO A 122 10.67 26.05 -3.44
N LEU A 123 10.95 27.12 -2.69
CA LEU A 123 12.31 27.59 -2.37
C LEU A 123 12.81 27.08 -1.02
N VAL A 124 11.94 26.51 -0.18
CA VAL A 124 12.28 26.09 1.18
C VAL A 124 11.86 24.64 1.40
N THR A 125 12.85 23.75 1.49
CA THR A 125 12.65 22.36 1.89
C THR A 125 12.51 22.27 3.41
N PRO A 126 11.47 21.60 3.94
CA PRO A 126 11.41 21.25 5.35
C PRO A 126 12.63 20.44 5.80
N VAL A 127 12.95 20.52 7.08
CA VAL A 127 14.15 19.89 7.65
C VAL A 127 14.08 18.36 7.57
N HIS A 128 12.90 17.79 7.83
CA HIS A 128 12.67 16.35 7.82
C HIS A 128 11.51 16.00 6.90
N ILE A 129 11.80 15.81 5.60
CA ILE A 129 10.78 15.40 4.63
C ILE A 129 10.64 13.87 4.67
N GLN A 130 9.42 13.41 4.92
CA GLN A 130 9.05 12.00 4.95
C GLN A 130 7.67 11.80 4.29
N PRO A 131 7.37 10.60 3.76
CA PRO A 131 6.02 10.26 3.34
C PRO A 131 5.13 9.95 4.56
N GLU A 132 3.84 9.78 4.32
CA GLU A 132 2.90 9.30 5.32
C GLU A 132 3.30 7.91 5.86
N TRP A 133 2.88 7.63 7.10
CA TRP A 133 3.32 6.47 7.88
C TRP A 133 3.22 5.13 7.14
N TYR A 134 2.18 4.92 6.34
CA TYR A 134 1.96 3.68 5.59
C TYR A 134 2.95 3.45 4.42
N PHE A 135 3.79 4.44 4.09
CA PHE A 135 4.87 4.30 3.11
C PHE A 135 6.27 4.24 3.75
N LEU A 136 6.41 4.38 5.07
CA LEU A 136 7.72 4.47 5.73
C LEU A 136 8.56 3.21 5.52
N PHE A 137 7.96 2.01 5.57
CA PHE A 137 8.69 0.76 5.31
C PHE A 137 9.39 0.75 3.94
N ALA A 138 8.70 1.23 2.90
CA ALA A 138 9.20 1.27 1.54
C ALA A 138 10.22 2.39 1.36
N TYR A 139 10.02 3.52 2.05
CA TYR A 139 10.96 4.63 2.11
C TYR A 139 12.27 4.25 2.80
N ALA A 140 12.24 3.48 3.88
CA ALA A 140 13.42 2.93 4.54
C ALA A 140 14.21 2.02 3.60
N ILE A 141 13.53 1.13 2.86
CA ILE A 141 14.16 0.28 1.84
C ILE A 141 14.84 1.13 0.75
N LEU A 142 14.13 2.14 0.20
CA LEU A 142 14.68 3.06 -0.80
C LEU A 142 15.98 3.72 -0.33
N ARG A 143 16.01 4.20 0.92
CA ARG A 143 17.16 4.90 1.51
C ARG A 143 18.31 4.00 1.94
N SER A 144 18.05 2.71 2.14
CA SER A 144 19.09 1.73 2.53
C SER A 144 20.13 1.46 1.44
N ILE A 145 19.81 1.76 0.18
CA ILE A 145 20.69 1.51 -0.97
C ILE A 145 21.36 2.81 -1.41
N PRO A 146 22.70 2.94 -1.32
CA PRO A 146 23.44 4.15 -1.68
C PRO A 146 23.62 4.29 -3.21
N ASN A 147 22.58 4.00 -3.98
CA ASN A 147 22.52 4.16 -5.43
C ASN A 147 21.09 4.54 -5.83
N LYS A 148 20.93 5.62 -6.61
CA LYS A 148 19.61 6.11 -7.01
C LYS A 148 18.79 5.05 -7.74
N LEU A 149 19.34 4.44 -8.79
CA LEU A 149 18.64 3.42 -9.57
C LEU A 149 18.37 2.16 -8.73
N GLY A 150 19.37 1.69 -7.98
CA GLY A 150 19.24 0.53 -7.10
C GLY A 150 18.15 0.72 -6.04
N GLY A 151 18.10 1.90 -5.42
CA GLY A 151 17.05 2.26 -4.47
C GLY A 151 15.66 2.27 -5.11
N VAL A 152 15.49 2.85 -6.29
CA VAL A 152 14.20 2.84 -7.01
C VAL A 152 13.79 1.40 -7.37
N ILE A 153 14.72 0.57 -7.83
CA ILE A 153 14.44 -0.85 -8.13
C ILE A 153 14.00 -1.57 -6.86
N ALA A 154 14.71 -1.39 -5.74
CA ALA A 154 14.35 -2.06 -4.48
C ALA A 154 13.00 -1.59 -3.92
N LEU A 155 12.69 -0.30 -4.03
CA LEU A 155 11.36 0.23 -3.69
C LEU A 155 10.27 -0.50 -4.47
N VAL A 156 10.39 -0.57 -5.79
CA VAL A 156 9.40 -1.26 -6.64
C VAL A 156 9.33 -2.76 -6.33
N MET A 157 10.48 -3.40 -6.15
CA MET A 157 10.56 -4.83 -5.83
C MET A 157 9.98 -5.16 -4.46
N SER A 158 10.02 -4.24 -3.49
CA SER A 158 9.40 -4.46 -2.17
C SER A 158 7.90 -4.73 -2.23
N ILE A 159 7.23 -4.24 -3.29
CA ILE A 159 5.81 -4.50 -3.56
C ILE A 159 5.66 -5.67 -4.55
N LEU A 160 6.42 -5.66 -5.66
CA LEU A 160 6.30 -6.67 -6.71
C LEU A 160 6.72 -8.08 -6.26
N ILE A 161 7.50 -8.21 -5.18
CA ILE A 161 7.86 -9.51 -4.60
C ILE A 161 6.63 -10.33 -4.18
N LEU A 162 5.48 -9.70 -3.95
CA LEU A 162 4.23 -10.42 -3.65
C LEU A 162 3.75 -11.29 -4.83
N ILE A 163 4.08 -10.91 -6.07
CA ILE A 163 3.67 -11.64 -7.28
C ILE A 163 4.36 -13.00 -7.39
N ILE A 164 5.57 -13.14 -6.84
CA ILE A 164 6.32 -14.41 -6.93
C ILE A 164 5.85 -15.45 -5.90
N LEU A 165 5.06 -15.05 -4.89
CA LEU A 165 4.67 -15.92 -3.78
C LEU A 165 3.99 -17.23 -4.21
N PRO A 166 3.02 -17.23 -5.16
CA PRO A 166 2.40 -18.47 -5.63
C PRO A 166 3.39 -19.45 -6.27
N PHE A 167 4.46 -18.95 -6.90
CA PHE A 167 5.46 -19.77 -7.60
C PHE A 167 6.53 -20.33 -6.67
N THR A 168 6.74 -19.70 -5.51
CA THR A 168 7.69 -20.16 -4.49
C THR A 168 7.08 -21.11 -3.45
N PHE A 169 5.77 -21.38 -3.55
CA PHE A 169 5.07 -22.23 -2.60
C PHE A 169 5.37 -23.71 -2.84
N ASN A 170 6.29 -24.27 -2.03
CA ASN A 170 6.71 -25.68 -2.12
C ASN A 170 6.13 -26.58 -1.03
N LYS A 171 5.07 -26.15 -0.33
CA LYS A 171 4.53 -26.90 0.82
C LYS A 171 3.42 -27.86 0.41
N LYS A 172 3.24 -28.93 1.20
CA LYS A 172 2.22 -29.96 0.98
C LYS A 172 0.83 -29.54 1.46
N ILE A 173 0.74 -28.72 2.51
CA ILE A 173 -0.51 -28.22 3.07
C ILE A 173 -0.60 -26.72 2.81
N GLN A 174 -1.75 -26.23 2.34
CA GLN A 174 -1.98 -24.82 2.12
C GLN A 174 -1.98 -24.06 3.45
N GLY A 175 -1.19 -22.99 3.56
CA GLY A 175 -1.09 -22.15 4.77
C GLY A 175 0.18 -22.35 5.61
N ILE A 176 0.17 -21.83 6.83
CA ILE A 176 1.30 -21.85 7.78
C ILE A 176 0.95 -22.50 9.13
N GLN A 177 -0.31 -22.82 9.37
CA GLN A 177 -0.86 -23.28 10.65
C GLN A 177 -0.19 -24.57 11.15
N PHE A 178 0.21 -25.44 10.21
CA PHE A 178 0.90 -26.70 10.52
C PHE A 178 2.42 -26.65 10.25
N TYR A 179 2.99 -25.46 10.08
CA TYR A 179 4.41 -25.24 9.83
C TYR A 179 5.01 -24.29 10.86
N PRO A 180 5.42 -24.77 12.06
CA PRO A 180 5.89 -23.92 13.15
C PRO A 180 7.04 -22.99 12.77
N ILE A 181 8.04 -23.50 12.03
CA ILE A 181 9.17 -22.68 11.55
C ILE A 181 8.67 -21.54 10.66
N ASN A 182 7.70 -21.80 9.77
CA ASN A 182 7.15 -20.77 8.91
C ASN A 182 6.29 -19.74 9.65
N GLN A 183 5.65 -20.11 10.78
CA GLN A 183 4.97 -19.13 11.63
C GLN A 183 5.98 -18.18 12.27
N ILE A 184 7.09 -18.71 12.79
CA ILE A 184 8.17 -17.88 13.34
C ILE A 184 8.72 -16.94 12.26
N LEU A 185 8.99 -17.44 11.06
CA LEU A 185 9.46 -16.62 9.93
C LEU A 185 8.43 -15.58 9.46
N PHE A 186 7.14 -15.90 9.50
CA PHE A 186 6.09 -14.94 9.18
C PHE A 186 6.06 -13.80 10.20
N TRP A 187 6.10 -14.13 11.49
CA TRP A 187 6.11 -13.11 12.55
C TRP A 187 7.40 -12.30 12.56
N SER A 188 8.56 -12.90 12.27
CA SER A 188 9.80 -12.15 12.11
C SER A 188 9.74 -11.20 10.90
N MET A 189 9.09 -11.59 9.80
CA MET A 189 8.84 -10.68 8.67
C MET A 189 7.94 -9.51 9.09
N VAL A 190 6.87 -9.76 9.84
CA VAL A 190 5.98 -8.70 10.35
C VAL A 190 6.73 -7.72 11.25
N THR A 191 7.56 -8.21 12.17
CA THR A 191 8.37 -7.32 13.03
C THR A 191 9.40 -6.52 12.24
N ILE A 192 10.01 -7.11 11.21
CA ILE A 192 10.92 -6.37 10.30
C ILE A 192 10.19 -5.25 9.57
N ILE A 193 8.97 -5.49 9.05
CA ILE A 193 8.18 -4.45 8.38
C ILE A 193 7.83 -3.32 9.36
N ILE A 194 7.48 -3.65 10.60
CA ILE A 194 7.22 -2.65 11.65
C ILE A 194 8.50 -1.87 11.99
N LEU A 195 9.67 -2.51 12.05
CA LEU A 195 10.96 -1.83 12.29
C LEU A 195 11.38 -0.92 11.13
N LEU A 196 10.96 -1.25 9.90
CA LEU A 196 11.18 -0.39 8.74
C LEU A 196 10.23 0.80 8.68
N THR A 197 9.12 0.76 9.44
CA THR A 197 8.12 1.84 9.53
C THR A 197 8.53 2.82 10.62
#